data_AF-A0A3D0RHZ5-F1
#
_entry.id   AF-A0A3D0RHZ5-F1
#
_cell.length_a   1.000
_cell.length_b   1.000
_cell.length_c   1.000
_cell.angle_alpha   90.00
_cell.angle_beta   90.00
_cell.angle_gamma   90.00
#
_symmetry.space_group_name_H-M   'P 1'
#
loop_
_entity.id
_entity.type
_entity.pdbx_description
1 polymer ?
#
loop_
_entity_poly.entity_id
_entity_poly.type
_entity_poly.pdbx_seq_one_letter_code
_entity_poly.pdbx_strand_id
1 'polypeptide(L)' 'MNRPSHIAIDKTQEQLRADGVPHAVATVVRTLSSTAAKPGMKAIILESGEFAEGWLGGGCVTSAVRRAAKTAIE' A
#
# COMPACT_ATOMS: atom_id res chain seq x y z
N MET A 1 4.98 9.06 17.36
CA MET A 1 5.67 7.76 17.12
C MET A 1 6.14 7.74 15.67
N ASN A 2 7.33 8.28 15.39
CA ASN A 2 7.83 8.50 14.04
C ASN A 2 8.50 7.21 13.54
N ARG A 3 7.78 6.36 12.79
CA ARG A 3 8.34 5.14 12.20
C ARG A 3 8.88 5.46 10.81
N PRO A 4 10.17 5.20 10.50
CA PRO A 4 10.79 5.60 9.23
C PRO A 4 10.06 5.10 7.97
N SER A 5 9.29 4.01 8.06
CA SER A 5 8.46 3.50 6.97
C SER A 5 7.29 4.40 6.56
N HIS A 6 6.78 5.26 7.46
CA HIS A 6 5.66 6.15 7.13
C HIS A 6 6.13 7.36 6.31
N ILE A 7 7.34 7.87 6.58
CA ILE A 7 7.93 8.97 5.83
C ILE A 7 8.17 8.58 4.36
N ALA A 8 8.64 7.34 4.12
CA ALA A 8 8.87 6.84 2.76
C ALA A 8 7.55 6.74 1.96
N ILE A 9 6.50 6.19 2.57
CA ILE A 9 5.16 6.11 1.95
C ILE A 9 4.65 7.51 1.60
N ASP A 10 4.66 8.44 2.56
CA ASP A 10 4.08 9.76 2.36
C ASP A 10 4.84 10.53 1.25
N LYS A 11 6.17 10.44 1.23
CA LYS A 11 7.01 11.04 0.18
C LYS A 11 6.73 10.43 -1.20
N THR A 12 6.66 9.11 -1.32
CA THR A 12 6.37 8.44 -2.60
C THR A 12 4.97 8.80 -3.11
N GLN A 13 3.99 8.88 -2.21
CA GLN A 13 2.63 9.29 -2.56
C GLN A 13 2.58 10.75 -3.05
N GLU A 14 3.29 11.66 -2.39
CA GLU A 14 3.40 13.06 -2.83
C GLU A 14 4.03 13.17 -4.22
N GLN A 15 5.10 12.42 -4.49
CA GLN A 15 5.74 12.40 -5.80
C GLN A 15 4.79 11.89 -6.88
N LEU A 16 4.12 10.75 -6.66
CA LEU A 16 3.17 10.19 -7.63
C LEU A 16 1.99 11.12 -7.89
N ARG A 17 1.52 11.87 -6.88
CA ARG A 17 0.51 12.90 -7.05
C ARG A 17 1.01 14.07 -7.90
N ALA A 18 2.23 14.53 -7.66
CA ALA A 18 2.84 15.62 -8.42
C ALA A 18 3.04 15.22 -9.90
N ASP A 19 3.37 13.96 -10.16
CA ASP A 19 3.59 13.42 -11.50
C ASP A 19 2.29 13.00 -12.21
N GLY A 20 1.13 13.11 -11.55
CA GLY A 20 -0.16 12.72 -12.11
C GLY A 20 -0.30 11.21 -12.35
N VAL A 21 0.47 10.39 -11.64
CA VAL A 21 0.47 8.94 -11.80
C VAL A 21 -0.67 8.32 -10.98
N PRO A 22 -1.64 7.62 -11.59
CA PRO A 22 -2.71 6.94 -10.86
C PRO A 22 -2.16 5.85 -9.94
N HIS A 23 -2.59 5.85 -8.68
CA HIS A 23 -2.16 4.89 -7.67
C HIS A 23 -3.21 4.75 -6.55
N ALA A 24 -3.19 3.60 -5.88
CA ALA A 24 -3.98 3.33 -4.69
C ALA A 24 -3.09 3.23 -3.45
N VAL A 25 -3.66 3.54 -2.29
CA VAL A 25 -2.99 3.38 -0.99
C VAL A 25 -3.76 2.38 -0.16
N ALA A 26 -3.12 1.27 0.17
CA ALA A 26 -3.71 0.24 1.01
C ALA A 26 -3.16 0.35 2.43
N THR A 27 -4.05 0.45 3.42
CA THR A 27 -3.70 0.56 4.85
C THR A 27 -4.29 -0.60 5.63
N VAL A 28 -3.47 -1.26 6.45
CA VAL A 28 -3.95 -2.29 7.36
C VAL A 28 -4.66 -1.61 8.53
N VAL A 29 -5.99 -1.72 8.56
CA VAL A 29 -6.80 -1.12 9.63
C VAL A 29 -6.93 -2.04 10.85
N ARG A 30 -6.93 -3.36 10.65
CA ARG A 30 -7.10 -4.37 11.70
C ARG A 30 -6.48 -5.69 11.26
N THR A 31 -6.01 -6.47 12.23
CA THR A 31 -5.59 -7.85 12.05
C THR A 31 -6.25 -8.73 13.10
N LEU A 32 -6.49 -9.99 12.77
CA LEU A 32 -6.99 -11.01 13.70
C LEU A 32 -5.95 -12.12 13.81
N SER A 33 -5.65 -12.57 15.03
CA SER A 33 -4.65 -13.61 15.29
C SER A 33 -3.26 -13.27 14.75
N SER A 34 -2.40 -14.27 14.54
CA SER A 34 -1.03 -14.06 14.04
C SER A 34 -1.03 -13.74 12.54
N THR A 35 -0.76 -12.47 12.21
CA THR A 35 -0.56 -11.99 10.84
C THR A 35 0.81 -11.36 10.67
N ALA A 36 1.37 -11.49 9.46
CA ALA A 36 2.66 -10.90 9.11
C ALA A 36 2.61 -9.36 9.11
N ALA A 37 1.56 -8.78 8.50
CA ALA A 37 1.32 -7.35 8.58
C ALA A 37 0.63 -6.97 9.90
N LYS A 38 0.80 -5.71 10.32
CA LYS A 38 0.21 -5.14 11.54
C LYS A 38 -0.60 -3.88 11.22
N PRO A 39 -1.57 -3.52 12.07
CA PRO A 39 -2.32 -2.28 11.91
C PRO A 39 -1.38 -1.06 11.75
N GLY A 40 -1.75 -0.17 10.82
CA GLY A 40 -0.97 1.02 10.46
C GLY A 40 0.13 0.78 9.43
N MET A 41 0.39 -0.47 9.02
CA MET A 41 1.20 -0.70 7.81
C MET A 41 0.45 -0.20 6.58
N LYS A 42 1.20 0.39 5.65
CA LYS A 42 0.69 0.94 4.40
C LYS A 42 1.50 0.39 3.23
N ALA A 43 0.89 0.40 2.06
CA ALA A 43 1.57 0.23 0.79
C ALA A 43 0.93 1.10 -0.29
N ILE A 44 1.74 1.50 -1.27
CA ILE A 44 1.31 2.19 -2.48
C ILE A 44 1.30 1.17 -3.62
N ILE A 45 0.20 1.10 -4.35
CA ILE A 45 0.00 0.18 -5.46
C ILE A 45 -0.26 0.99 -6.73
N LEU A 46 0.55 0.75 -7.76
CA LEU A 46 0.40 1.37 -9.08
C LEU A 46 -0.71 0.66 -9.87
N GLU A 47 -1.18 1.29 -10.95
CA GLU A 47 -2.15 0.70 -11.89
C GLU A 47 -1.69 -0.67 -12.43
N SER A 48 -0.38 -0.85 -12.63
CA SER A 48 0.23 -2.12 -13.03
C SER A 48 0.05 -3.25 -12.00
N GLY A 49 -0.36 -2.92 -10.77
CA GLY A 49 -0.39 -3.81 -9.62
C GLY A 49 0.96 -3.95 -8.90
N GLU A 50 2.00 -3.21 -9.32
CA GLU A 50 3.27 -3.15 -8.61
C GLU A 50 3.13 -2.39 -7.29
N PHE A 51 3.89 -2.82 -6.28
CA PHE A 51 3.98 -2.13 -5.00
C PHE A 51 5.15 -1.15 -5.09
N ALA A 52 4.86 0.14 -5.22
CA ALA A 52 5.89 1.18 -5.33
C ALA A 52 6.60 1.45 -3.99
N GLU A 53 5.89 1.27 -2.88
CA GLU A 53 6.43 1.43 -1.52
C GLU A 53 5.58 0.63 -0.53
N GLY A 54 6.19 0.15 0.54
CA GLY A 54 5.52 -0.61 1.60
C GLY A 54 5.14 -2.04 1.27
N TRP A 55 4.71 -2.77 2.29
CA TRP A 55 4.38 -4.20 2.20
C TRP A 55 3.28 -4.58 3.19
N LEU A 56 2.34 -5.42 2.75
CA LEU A 56 1.14 -5.77 3.52
C LEU A 56 0.98 -7.28 3.81
N GLY A 57 1.90 -8.13 3.35
CA GLY A 57 1.80 -9.57 3.56
C GLY A 57 2.28 -10.41 2.37
N GLY A 58 2.21 -11.73 2.53
CA GLY A 58 2.56 -12.69 1.48
C GLY A 58 1.53 -12.78 0.34
N GLY A 59 1.68 -13.76 -0.54
CA GLY A 59 0.98 -13.83 -1.84
C GLY A 59 -0.55 -13.73 -1.80
N CYS A 60 -1.22 -14.28 -0.78
CA CYS A 60 -2.68 -14.14 -0.65
C CYS A 60 -3.10 -12.67 -0.45
N VAL A 61 -2.39 -11.94 0.40
CA VAL A 61 -2.68 -10.52 0.64
C VAL A 61 -2.28 -9.70 -0.59
N THR A 62 -1.10 -9.96 -1.15
CA THR A 62 -0.61 -9.26 -2.35
C THR A 62 -1.60 -9.39 -3.52
N SER A 63 -2.10 -10.59 -3.79
CA SER A 63 -3.04 -10.82 -4.89
C SER A 63 -4.41 -10.15 -4.66
N ALA A 64 -4.95 -10.20 -3.45
CA ALA A 64 -6.19 -9.53 -3.10
C ALA A 64 -6.08 -8.00 -3.22
N VAL A 65 -5.00 -7.42 -2.69
CA VAL A 65 -4.74 -5.98 -2.74
C VAL A 65 -4.54 -5.50 -4.18
N ARG A 66 -3.84 -6.25 -5.04
CA ARG A 66 -3.68 -5.91 -6.47
C ARG A 66 -5.03 -5.78 -7.18
N ARG A 67 -5.94 -6.74 -6.95
CA ARG A 67 -7.29 -6.71 -7.56
C ARG A 67 -8.10 -5.52 -7.06
N ALA A 68 -8.06 -5.26 -5.75
CA ALA A 68 -8.76 -4.13 -5.16
C ALA A 68 -8.18 -2.79 -5.64
N ALA A 69 -6.86 -2.67 -5.75
CA ALA A 69 -6.19 -1.47 -6.24
C ALA A 69 -6.59 -1.14 -7.69
N LYS A 70 -6.60 -2.15 -8.59
CA LYS A 70 -7.06 -1.96 -9.97
C LYS A 70 -8.48 -1.41 -10.02
N THR A 71 -9.38 -1.98 -9.21
CA THR A 71 -10.78 -1.53 -9.12
C THR A 71 -10.93 -0.13 -8.52
N ALA A 72 -10.00 0.31 -7.67
CA ALA A 72 -10.04 1.61 -7.02
C ALA A 72 -9.40 2.73 -7.84
N ILE A 73 -8.55 2.37 -8.82
CA ILE A 73 -7.88 3.31 -9.73
C ILE A 73 -8.75 3.58 -10.97
N GLU A 74 -9.50 2.58 -11.43
CA GLU A 74 -10.54 2.69 -12.47
C GLU A 74 -11.71 3.60 -12.04
#